data_AF-A0A524P2N1-F1
#
_entry.id   AF-A0A524P2N1-F1
#
_cell.length_a   1.000
_cell.length_b   1.000
_cell.length_c   1.000
_cell.angle_alpha   90.00
_cell.angle_beta   90.00
_cell.angle_gamma   90.00
#
_symmetry.space_group_name_H-M   'P 1'
#
loop_
_entity.id
_entity.type
_entity.pdbx_description
1 polymer ?
#
loop_
_entity_poly.entity_id
_entity_poly.type
_entity_poly.pdbx_seq_one_letter_code
_entity_poly.pdbx_strand_id
1 'polypeptide(L)'
;MMNPPTTQKCPSTTSWGIKWLILTFSISISIILLDSFVTFTPFYILLISPFIIFFGYGSAFLAQRFATYPHNFRKHPMCYLSQTEVFGIANHRSKLIVQGFFISWALLYFFLGTILRDHFSFNLYLNAFGITFYCCALIILLLGIIPINLFRNLHLTLTFIKFGMQYIASVFLLVCLIQIRHYFPKNPWMYYLGVLYYLLSSTAYIISYILQKNASLYQNFWVIGNFLGLWALIAAFISLI
;
A
#
# COMPACT_ATOMS: atom_id res chain seq x y z
N MET A 1 -45.61 11.27 -23.63
CA MET A 1 -45.41 10.22 -22.62
C MET A 1 -43.94 9.82 -22.65
N MET A 2 -43.18 10.14 -21.60
CA MET A 2 -41.78 9.70 -21.48
C MET A 2 -41.77 8.25 -21.01
N ASN A 3 -41.08 7.38 -21.75
CA ASN A 3 -40.88 6.00 -21.31
C ASN A 3 -40.14 6.02 -19.96
N PRO A 4 -40.60 5.22 -18.97
CA PRO A 4 -39.88 5.11 -17.71
C PRO A 4 -38.47 4.58 -17.98
N PRO A 5 -37.44 5.09 -17.26
CA PRO A 5 -36.09 4.61 -17.40
C PRO A 5 -36.05 3.12 -17.11
N THR A 6 -35.54 2.35 -18.07
CA THR A 6 -35.30 0.91 -17.92
C THR A 6 -34.43 0.69 -16.69
N THR A 7 -34.98 0.03 -15.68
CA THR A 7 -34.25 -0.46 -14.51
C THR A 7 -33.25 -1.52 -14.99
N GLN A 8 -32.06 -1.06 -15.36
CA GLN A 8 -30.95 -1.93 -15.68
C GLN A 8 -30.65 -2.73 -14.40
N LYS A 9 -31.03 -4.02 -14.39
CA LYS A 9 -30.76 -4.92 -13.26
C LYS A 9 -29.27 -4.86 -12.96
N CYS A 10 -28.91 -4.31 -11.80
CA CYS A 10 -27.54 -4.39 -11.31
C CYS A 10 -27.13 -5.87 -11.34
N PRO A 11 -26.04 -6.23 -12.06
CA PRO A 11 -25.55 -7.59 -12.07
C PRO A 11 -25.34 -8.08 -10.63
N SER A 12 -25.76 -9.30 -10.34
CA SER A 12 -25.74 -9.84 -8.97
C SER A 12 -24.35 -9.68 -8.35
N THR A 13 -24.32 -9.14 -7.14
CA THR A 13 -23.11 -8.89 -6.34
C THR A 13 -22.22 -10.13 -6.21
N THR A 14 -22.79 -11.33 -6.30
CA THR A 14 -22.10 -12.62 -6.31
C THR A 14 -21.24 -12.86 -7.55
N SER A 15 -21.69 -12.48 -8.75
CA SER A 15 -20.94 -12.67 -10.01
C SER A 15 -19.68 -11.80 -10.06
N TRP A 16 -19.76 -10.57 -9.56
CA TRP A 16 -18.60 -9.68 -9.47
C TRP A 16 -17.63 -10.11 -8.38
N GLY A 17 -18.13 -10.51 -7.20
CA GLY A 17 -17.29 -11.01 -6.11
C GLY A 17 -16.39 -12.18 -6.53
N ILE A 18 -16.94 -13.15 -7.26
CA ILE A 18 -16.19 -14.33 -7.76
C ILE A 18 -15.13 -13.91 -8.78
N LYS A 19 -15.46 -13.03 -9.74
CA LYS A 19 -14.49 -12.55 -10.74
C LYS A 19 -13.32 -11.79 -10.10
N TRP A 20 -13.58 -11.00 -9.07
CA TRP A 20 -12.54 -10.27 -8.35
C TRP A 20 -11.67 -11.18 -7.47
N LEU A 21 -12.28 -12.21 -6.86
CA LEU A 21 -11.56 -13.20 -6.06
C LEU A 21 -10.62 -14.03 -6.95
N ILE A 22 -11.09 -14.45 -8.13
CA ILE A 22 -10.26 -15.12 -9.15
C ILE A 22 -9.11 -14.22 -9.60
N LEU A 23 -9.37 -12.95 -9.89
CA LEU A 23 -8.31 -12.01 -10.30
C LEU A 23 -7.26 -11.83 -9.20
N THR A 24 -7.69 -11.72 -7.94
CA THR A 24 -6.76 -11.49 -6.83
C THR A 24 -5.95 -12.74 -6.52
N PHE A 25 -6.59 -13.92 -6.56
CA PHE A 25 -5.91 -15.20 -6.45
C PHE A 25 -4.89 -15.39 -7.58
N SER A 26 -5.24 -15.02 -8.81
CA SER A 26 -4.33 -15.07 -9.97
C SER A 26 -3.14 -14.11 -9.81
N ILE A 27 -3.37 -12.89 -9.31
CA ILE A 27 -2.28 -11.92 -9.03
C ILE A 27 -1.40 -12.43 -7.89
N SER A 28 -1.99 -13.00 -6.84
CA SER A 28 -1.25 -13.53 -5.68
C SER A 28 -0.37 -14.71 -6.08
N ILE A 29 -0.91 -15.64 -6.87
CA ILE A 29 -0.14 -16.74 -7.47
C ILE A 29 0.95 -16.20 -8.39
N SER A 30 0.65 -15.22 -9.24
CA SER A 30 1.65 -14.64 -10.15
C SER A 30 2.79 -13.98 -9.38
N ILE A 31 2.52 -13.33 -8.25
CA ILE A 31 3.52 -12.72 -7.37
C ILE A 31 4.38 -13.81 -6.69
N ILE A 32 3.77 -14.86 -6.16
CA ILE A 32 4.49 -15.99 -5.53
C ILE A 32 5.35 -16.74 -6.57
N LEU A 33 4.83 -16.93 -7.78
CA LEU A 33 5.59 -17.52 -8.88
C LEU A 33 6.72 -16.58 -9.32
N LEU A 34 6.46 -15.27 -9.49
CA LEU A 34 7.50 -14.28 -9.81
C LEU A 34 8.63 -14.28 -8.78
N ASP A 35 8.31 -14.38 -7.49
CA ASP A 35 9.28 -14.48 -6.39
C ASP A 35 10.10 -15.78 -6.36
N SER A 36 9.62 -16.82 -7.07
CA SER A 36 10.30 -18.11 -7.20
C SER A 36 11.18 -18.21 -8.44
N PHE A 37 10.93 -17.38 -9.46
CA PHE A 37 11.61 -17.44 -10.76
C PHE A 37 12.40 -16.18 -11.14
N VAL A 38 12.18 -15.06 -10.46
CA VAL A 38 12.85 -13.79 -10.74
C VAL A 38 13.68 -13.37 -9.54
N THR A 39 14.99 -13.64 -9.61
CA THR A 39 15.96 -13.04 -8.70
C THR A 39 16.19 -11.60 -9.12
N PHE A 40 15.58 -10.65 -8.40
CA PHE A 40 15.88 -9.24 -8.59
C PHE A 40 17.22 -8.93 -7.93
N THR A 41 18.18 -8.40 -8.70
CA THR A 41 19.41 -7.91 -8.05
C THR A 41 19.06 -6.73 -7.14
N PRO A 42 19.66 -6.64 -5.93
CA PRO A 42 19.45 -5.53 -5.01
C PRO A 42 19.61 -4.16 -5.69
N PHE A 43 20.59 -4.05 -6.59
CA PHE A 43 20.83 -2.84 -7.37
C PHE A 43 19.61 -2.40 -8.21
N TYR A 44 18.95 -3.32 -8.93
CA TYR A 44 17.76 -2.96 -9.72
C TYR A 44 16.59 -2.56 -8.84
N ILE A 45 16.42 -3.22 -7.68
CA ILE A 45 15.38 -2.85 -6.70
C ILE A 45 15.59 -1.42 -6.22
N LEU A 46 16.83 -1.05 -5.85
CA LEU A 46 17.15 0.31 -5.41
C LEU A 46 16.86 1.35 -6.50
N LEU A 47 17.22 1.04 -7.75
CA LEU A 47 17.05 1.94 -8.89
C LEU A 47 15.57 2.16 -9.26
N ILE A 48 14.75 1.10 -9.24
CA ILE A 48 13.35 1.17 -9.67
C ILE A 48 12.40 1.67 -8.57
N SER A 49 12.78 1.52 -7.30
CA SER A 49 11.95 1.95 -6.15
C SER A 49 11.55 3.44 -6.19
N PRO A 50 12.44 4.42 -6.49
CA PRO A 50 12.05 5.81 -6.68
C PRO A 50 11.01 6.04 -7.79
N PHE A 51 11.12 5.33 -8.92
CA PHE A 51 10.15 5.43 -10.01
C PHE A 51 8.78 4.88 -9.58
N ILE A 52 8.75 3.79 -8.83
CA ILE A 52 7.52 3.21 -8.27
C ILE A 52 6.87 4.19 -7.29
N ILE A 53 7.66 4.86 -6.45
CA ILE A 53 7.15 5.90 -5.53
C ILE A 53 6.52 7.04 -6.33
N PHE A 54 7.21 7.54 -7.35
CA PHE A 54 6.70 8.62 -8.20
C PHE A 54 5.43 8.22 -8.93
N PHE A 55 5.40 7.01 -9.50
CA PHE A 55 4.21 6.46 -10.16
C PHE A 55 3.04 6.29 -9.18
N GLY A 56 3.30 5.74 -8.00
CA GLY A 56 2.29 5.56 -6.95
C GLY A 56 1.71 6.90 -6.49
N TYR A 57 2.56 7.86 -6.14
CA TYR A 57 2.12 9.19 -5.72
C TYR A 57 1.41 9.96 -6.85
N GLY A 58 1.99 9.91 -8.06
CA GLY A 58 1.43 10.54 -9.26
C GLY A 58 0.06 10.00 -9.61
N SER A 59 -0.15 8.68 -9.50
CA SER A 59 -1.46 8.06 -9.73
C SER A 59 -2.49 8.50 -8.68
N ALA A 60 -2.13 8.61 -7.40
CA ALA A 60 -3.04 9.12 -6.37
C ALA A 60 -3.44 10.58 -6.64
N PHE A 61 -2.49 11.44 -7.02
CA PHE A 61 -2.77 12.83 -7.38
C PHE A 61 -3.61 12.94 -8.66
N LEU A 62 -3.32 12.12 -9.67
CA LEU A 62 -4.09 12.08 -10.91
C LEU A 62 -5.52 11.60 -10.67
N ALA A 63 -5.71 10.59 -9.83
CA ALA A 63 -7.02 10.04 -9.49
C ALA A 63 -7.93 11.10 -8.85
N GLN A 64 -7.37 12.01 -8.04
CA GLN A 64 -8.11 13.14 -7.46
C GLN A 64 -8.66 14.10 -8.52
N ARG A 65 -7.94 14.31 -9.63
CA ARG A 65 -8.40 15.17 -10.73
C ARG A 65 -9.57 14.59 -11.52
N PHE A 66 -9.72 13.27 -11.51
CA PHE A 66 -10.80 12.56 -12.19
C PHE A 66 -11.89 12.07 -11.24
N ALA A 67 -11.80 12.40 -9.96
CA ALA A 67 -12.81 12.05 -8.99
C ALA A 67 -14.07 12.89 -9.22
N THR A 68 -15.22 12.28 -8.99
CA THR A 68 -16.54 12.92 -9.16
C THR A 68 -16.83 14.04 -8.14
N TYR A 69 -15.94 14.28 -7.17
CA TYR A 69 -16.09 15.31 -6.14
C TYR A 69 -14.72 15.68 -5.54
N PRO A 70 -14.58 16.89 -4.98
CA PRO A 70 -13.39 17.28 -4.25
C PRO A 70 -13.25 16.44 -2.96
N HIS A 71 -12.08 15.81 -2.77
CA HIS A 71 -11.77 14.95 -1.62
C HIS A 71 -11.54 15.76 -0.32
N ASN A 72 -12.56 16.46 0.16
CA ASN A 72 -12.57 17.17 1.44
C ASN A 72 -13.71 16.66 2.34
N PHE A 73 -13.61 15.45 2.91
CA PHE A 73 -14.63 14.95 3.84
C PHE A 73 -14.09 14.06 4.96
N ARG A 74 -14.88 13.96 6.04
CA ARG A 74 -14.61 13.32 7.36
C ARG A 74 -14.09 11.87 7.35
N LYS A 75 -14.21 11.10 6.26
CA LYS A 75 -13.64 9.74 6.14
C LYS A 75 -12.36 9.78 5.32
N HIS A 76 -11.46 8.81 5.54
CA HIS A 76 -10.20 8.65 4.83
C HIS A 76 -10.34 9.04 3.33
N PRO A 77 -9.78 10.19 2.90
CA PRO A 77 -9.95 10.71 1.54
C PRO A 77 -9.64 9.72 0.40
N MET A 78 -8.71 8.78 0.62
CA MET A 78 -8.41 7.71 -0.35
C MET A 78 -9.44 6.58 -0.39
N CYS A 79 -10.23 6.34 0.66
CA CYS A 79 -11.30 5.34 0.59
C CYS A 79 -12.30 5.69 -0.52
N TYR A 80 -12.58 6.97 -0.64
CA TYR A 80 -13.45 7.55 -1.65
C TYR A 80 -12.93 7.38 -3.09
N LEU A 81 -11.61 7.44 -3.30
CA LEU A 81 -10.99 7.20 -4.62
C LEU A 81 -11.22 5.76 -5.13
N SER A 82 -11.36 4.79 -4.22
CA SER A 82 -11.54 3.38 -4.58
C SER A 82 -13.01 2.95 -4.79
N GLN A 83 -13.97 3.89 -4.69
CA GLN A 83 -15.39 3.61 -4.87
C GLN A 83 -15.77 3.58 -6.36
N THR A 84 -16.69 2.68 -6.74
CA THR A 84 -17.21 2.63 -8.11
C THR A 84 -18.25 3.71 -8.39
N GLU A 85 -18.98 4.14 -7.37
CA GLU A 85 -20.02 5.17 -7.45
C GLU A 85 -20.01 6.02 -6.18
N VAL A 86 -20.23 7.32 -6.35
CA VAL A 86 -20.34 8.29 -5.26
C VAL A 86 -21.46 9.27 -5.58
N PHE A 87 -22.41 9.42 -4.64
CA PHE A 87 -23.62 10.24 -4.82
C PHE A 87 -24.42 9.91 -6.10
N GLY A 88 -24.47 8.64 -6.49
CA GLY A 88 -25.17 8.19 -7.71
C GLY A 88 -24.43 8.50 -9.02
N ILE A 89 -23.18 8.99 -8.95
CA ILE A 89 -22.35 9.27 -10.12
C ILE A 89 -21.23 8.23 -10.20
N ALA A 90 -21.05 7.65 -11.39
CA ALA A 90 -19.99 6.70 -11.68
C ALA A 90 -18.59 7.31 -11.46
N ASN A 91 -17.75 6.65 -10.67
CA ASN A 91 -16.39 7.08 -10.32
C ASN A 91 -15.31 6.09 -10.84
N HIS A 92 -15.65 5.31 -11.87
CA HIS A 92 -14.80 4.23 -12.38
C HIS A 92 -13.42 4.69 -12.85
N ARG A 93 -13.31 5.87 -13.46
CA ARG A 93 -12.02 6.40 -13.95
C ARG A 93 -11.05 6.68 -12.81
N SER A 94 -11.51 7.37 -11.76
CA SER A 94 -10.71 7.62 -10.56
C SER A 94 -10.33 6.30 -9.86
N LYS A 95 -11.28 5.34 -9.78
CA LYS A 95 -11.02 4.00 -9.25
C LYS A 95 -9.91 3.27 -9.99
N LEU A 96 -9.92 3.27 -11.33
CA LEU A 96 -8.88 2.62 -12.13
C LEU A 96 -7.51 3.27 -11.94
N ILE A 97 -7.48 4.61 -11.85
CA ILE A 97 -6.21 5.33 -11.66
C ILE A 97 -5.65 5.07 -10.26
N VAL A 98 -6.50 5.04 -9.21
CA VAL A 98 -6.02 4.74 -7.84
C VAL A 98 -5.53 3.30 -7.68
N GLN A 99 -5.90 2.36 -8.55
CA GLN A 99 -5.30 1.03 -8.56
C GLN A 99 -3.78 1.09 -8.82
N GLY A 100 -3.32 2.03 -9.64
CA GLY A 100 -1.89 2.29 -9.83
C GLY A 100 -1.18 2.61 -8.52
N PHE A 101 -1.83 3.34 -7.62
CA PHE A 101 -1.29 3.64 -6.29
C PHE A 101 -1.15 2.36 -5.45
N PHE A 102 -2.19 1.52 -5.40
CA PHE A 102 -2.13 0.26 -4.65
C PHE A 102 -1.10 -0.71 -5.23
N ILE A 103 -0.99 -0.81 -6.56
CA ILE A 103 0.03 -1.64 -7.22
C ILE A 103 1.44 -1.16 -6.86
N SER A 104 1.70 0.13 -6.99
CA SER A 104 3.00 0.73 -6.64
C SER A 104 3.36 0.48 -5.20
N TRP A 105 2.38 0.67 -4.31
CA TRP A 105 2.56 0.48 -2.90
C TRP A 105 2.85 -0.99 -2.57
N ALA A 106 2.10 -1.94 -3.16
CA ALA A 106 2.34 -3.37 -2.98
C ALA A 106 3.72 -3.82 -3.50
N LEU A 107 4.19 -3.28 -4.62
CA LEU A 107 5.50 -3.61 -5.19
C LEU A 107 6.66 -3.26 -4.23
N LEU A 108 6.58 -2.15 -3.51
CA LEU A 108 7.62 -1.80 -2.52
C LEU A 108 7.67 -2.79 -1.34
N TYR A 109 6.53 -3.32 -0.92
CA TYR A 109 6.49 -4.36 0.11
C TYR A 109 7.03 -5.67 -0.42
N PHE A 110 6.66 -6.01 -1.65
CA PHE A 110 7.17 -7.20 -2.31
C PHE A 110 8.69 -7.16 -2.37
N PHE A 111 9.29 -6.06 -2.83
CA PHE A 111 10.74 -5.88 -2.86
C PHE A 111 11.40 -5.97 -1.49
N LEU A 112 10.83 -5.33 -0.47
CA LEU A 112 11.36 -5.44 0.88
C LEU A 112 11.28 -6.88 1.40
N GLY A 113 10.19 -7.60 1.09
CA GLY A 113 10.04 -9.03 1.37
C GLY A 113 11.13 -9.87 0.72
N THR A 114 11.35 -9.68 -0.59
CA THR A 114 12.39 -10.38 -1.36
C THR A 114 13.78 -10.10 -0.82
N ILE A 115 14.12 -8.85 -0.50
CA ILE A 115 15.42 -8.50 0.10
C ILE A 115 15.64 -9.26 1.40
N LEU A 116 14.66 -9.23 2.31
CA LEU A 116 14.78 -9.88 3.62
C LEU A 116 14.84 -11.40 3.51
N ARG A 117 14.09 -12.00 2.59
CA ARG A 117 14.06 -13.45 2.39
C ARG A 117 15.34 -13.96 1.73
N ASP A 118 15.77 -13.32 0.64
CA ASP A 118 16.83 -13.87 -0.22
C ASP A 118 18.23 -13.57 0.32
N HIS A 119 18.42 -12.41 0.97
CA HIS A 119 19.74 -11.98 1.45
C HIS A 119 19.94 -12.10 2.96
N PHE A 120 18.87 -12.24 3.74
CA PHE A 120 18.92 -12.39 5.19
C PHE A 120 18.26 -13.69 5.66
N SER A 121 18.24 -14.72 4.80
CA SER A 121 17.64 -16.04 5.05
C SER A 121 18.16 -16.73 6.31
N PHE A 122 19.41 -16.47 6.70
CA PHE A 122 20.05 -16.98 7.91
C PHE A 122 19.49 -16.40 9.21
N ASN A 123 18.80 -15.25 9.15
CA ASN A 123 18.16 -14.63 10.31
C ASN A 123 16.65 -14.93 10.30
N LEU A 124 16.24 -15.88 11.15
CA LEU A 124 14.85 -16.33 11.26
C LEU A 124 13.86 -15.17 11.44
N TYR A 125 14.22 -14.16 12.24
CA TYR A 125 13.36 -13.02 12.51
C TYR A 125 13.18 -12.15 11.27
N LEU A 126 14.28 -11.77 10.60
CA LEU A 126 14.21 -10.97 9.37
C LEU A 126 13.43 -11.70 8.26
N ASN A 127 13.63 -13.01 8.13
CA ASN A 127 12.91 -13.84 7.18
C ASN A 127 11.40 -13.90 7.48
N ALA A 128 11.00 -14.07 8.75
CA ALA A 128 9.60 -14.02 9.17
C ALA A 128 8.95 -12.65 8.88
N PHE A 129 9.70 -11.56 9.03
CA PHE A 129 9.25 -10.24 8.60
C PHE A 129 9.16 -10.13 7.07
N GLY A 130 10.03 -10.78 6.30
CA GLY A 130 9.88 -10.91 4.84
C GLY A 130 8.51 -11.46 4.43
N ILE A 131 8.07 -12.55 5.07
CA ILE A 131 6.71 -13.12 4.88
C ILE A 131 5.63 -12.11 5.25
N THR A 132 5.82 -11.37 6.34
CA THR A 132 4.89 -10.32 6.78
C THR A 132 4.73 -9.22 5.70
N PHE A 133 5.81 -8.84 5.02
CA PHE A 133 5.75 -7.87 3.92
C PHE A 133 5.03 -8.43 2.68
N TYR A 134 5.21 -9.71 2.34
CA TYR A 134 4.42 -10.33 1.27
C TYR A 134 2.92 -10.34 1.60
N CYS A 135 2.55 -10.71 2.81
CA CYS A 135 1.15 -10.65 3.26
C CYS A 135 0.60 -9.22 3.17
N CYS A 136 1.37 -8.22 3.59
CA CYS A 136 0.99 -6.81 3.42
C CYS A 136 0.80 -6.43 1.95
N ALA A 137 1.68 -6.85 1.04
CA ALA A 137 1.56 -6.60 -0.40
C ALA A 137 0.25 -7.18 -0.96
N LEU A 138 -0.09 -8.41 -0.58
CA LEU A 138 -1.35 -9.06 -0.98
C LEU A 138 -2.57 -8.29 -0.45
N ILE A 139 -2.55 -7.87 0.81
CA ILE A 139 -3.64 -7.07 1.38
C ILE A 139 -3.78 -5.73 0.64
N ILE A 140 -2.68 -5.05 0.31
CA ILE A 140 -2.72 -3.79 -0.44
C ILE A 140 -3.37 -3.98 -1.81
N LEU A 141 -3.05 -5.05 -2.53
CA LEU A 141 -3.66 -5.36 -3.82
C LEU A 141 -5.16 -5.65 -3.69
N LEU A 142 -5.56 -6.43 -2.67
CA LEU A 142 -6.96 -6.65 -2.33
C LEU A 142 -7.69 -5.33 -2.06
N LEU A 143 -7.07 -4.40 -1.32
CA LEU A 143 -7.65 -3.08 -1.02
C LEU A 143 -7.84 -2.22 -2.27
N GLY A 144 -6.99 -2.36 -3.30
CA GLY A 144 -7.15 -1.66 -4.58
C GLY A 144 -8.20 -2.26 -5.50
N ILE A 145 -8.52 -3.54 -5.32
CA ILE A 145 -9.48 -4.28 -6.13
C ILE A 145 -10.90 -4.15 -5.56
N ILE A 146 -11.03 -4.43 -4.26
CA ILE A 146 -12.32 -4.57 -3.57
C ILE A 146 -13.00 -3.20 -3.46
N PRO A 147 -14.15 -3.00 -4.13
CA PRO A 147 -14.87 -1.73 -4.07
C PRO A 147 -15.45 -1.48 -2.67
N ILE A 148 -15.08 -0.35 -2.06
CA ILE A 148 -15.45 -0.01 -0.66
C ILE A 148 -16.95 0.09 -0.44
N ASN A 149 -17.69 0.61 -1.43
CA ASN A 149 -19.14 0.76 -1.33
C ASN A 149 -19.87 -0.58 -1.20
N LEU A 150 -19.33 -1.66 -1.77
CA LEU A 150 -19.91 -3.00 -1.67
C LEU A 150 -19.41 -3.78 -0.44
N PHE A 151 -18.15 -3.59 -0.05
CA PHE A 151 -17.49 -4.41 0.98
C PHE A 151 -16.80 -3.57 2.07
N ARG A 152 -17.51 -2.58 2.61
CA ARG A 152 -16.96 -1.62 3.57
C ARG A 152 -16.29 -2.26 4.79
N ASN A 153 -16.96 -3.24 5.42
CA ASN A 153 -16.44 -3.87 6.63
C ASN A 153 -15.15 -4.65 6.33
N LEU A 154 -15.13 -5.43 5.24
CA LEU A 154 -13.94 -6.15 4.79
C LEU A 154 -12.78 -5.19 4.50
N HIS A 155 -13.04 -4.08 3.80
CA HIS A 155 -12.01 -3.08 3.47
C HIS A 155 -11.43 -2.42 4.72
N LEU A 156 -12.28 -2.08 5.71
CA LEU A 156 -11.83 -1.55 6.99
C LEU A 156 -10.99 -2.56 7.78
N THR A 157 -11.42 -3.82 7.85
CA THR A 157 -10.68 -4.90 8.52
C THR A 157 -9.32 -5.12 7.87
N LEU A 158 -9.27 -5.24 6.53
CA LEU A 158 -8.03 -5.40 5.78
C LEU A 158 -7.09 -4.20 5.96
N THR A 159 -7.64 -2.98 5.95
CA THR A 159 -6.87 -1.76 6.22
C THR A 159 -6.26 -1.80 7.61
N PHE A 160 -7.04 -2.15 8.63
CA PHE A 160 -6.56 -2.23 10.02
C PHE A 160 -5.47 -3.29 10.20
N ILE A 161 -5.68 -4.51 9.67
CA ILE A 161 -4.69 -5.59 9.71
C ILE A 161 -3.39 -5.13 9.06
N LYS A 162 -3.48 -4.57 7.85
CA LYS A 162 -2.32 -4.08 7.10
C LYS A 162 -1.56 -2.99 7.85
N PHE A 163 -2.27 -2.02 8.43
CA PHE A 163 -1.63 -0.95 9.22
C PHE A 163 -0.94 -1.50 10.45
N GLY A 164 -1.59 -2.42 11.18
CA GLY A 164 -1.01 -3.07 12.36
C GLY A 164 0.26 -3.87 12.02
N MET A 165 0.19 -4.73 10.99
CA MET A 165 1.33 -5.51 10.51
C MET A 165 2.50 -4.60 10.09
N GLN A 166 2.23 -3.54 9.31
CA GLN A 166 3.27 -2.62 8.87
C GLN A 166 3.90 -1.87 10.05
N TYR A 167 3.09 -1.38 11.00
CA TYR A 167 3.60 -0.63 12.14
C TYR A 167 4.55 -1.49 12.99
N ILE A 168 4.12 -2.71 13.33
CA ILE A 168 4.94 -3.67 14.09
C ILE A 168 6.24 -3.99 13.35
N ALA A 169 6.14 -4.29 12.05
CA ALA A 169 7.31 -4.60 11.22
C ALA A 169 8.28 -3.41 11.14
N SER A 170 7.78 -2.19 10.99
CA SER A 170 8.62 -1.00 10.87
C SER A 170 9.32 -0.64 12.17
N VAL A 171 8.66 -0.81 13.32
CA VAL A 171 9.30 -0.65 14.64
C VAL A 171 10.39 -1.69 14.84
N PHE A 172 10.10 -2.96 14.55
CA PHE A 172 11.09 -4.03 14.67
C PHE A 172 12.31 -3.79 13.77
N LEU A 173 12.08 -3.52 12.48
CA LEU A 173 13.18 -3.27 11.54
C LEU A 173 13.99 -2.03 11.94
N LEU A 174 13.36 -0.96 12.46
CA LEU A 174 14.09 0.20 12.97
C LEU A 174 15.03 -0.20 14.11
N VAL A 175 14.55 -0.99 15.08
CA VAL A 175 15.37 -1.50 16.18
C VAL A 175 16.52 -2.34 15.64
N CYS A 176 16.26 -3.25 14.69
CA CYS A 176 17.31 -4.04 14.04
C CYS A 176 18.35 -3.16 13.37
N LEU A 177 17.94 -2.16 12.58
CA LEU A 177 18.83 -1.25 11.89
C LEU A 177 19.72 -0.47 12.87
N ILE A 178 19.17 -0.03 14.01
CA ILE A 178 19.94 0.64 15.07
C ILE A 178 20.97 -0.30 15.69
N GLN A 179 20.61 -1.56 15.93
CA GLN A 179 21.53 -2.56 16.50
C GLN A 179 22.69 -2.89 15.55
N ILE A 180 22.42 -2.98 14.25
CA ILE A 180 23.43 -3.30 13.23
C ILE A 180 24.09 -2.05 12.62
N ARG A 181 23.93 -0.87 13.25
CA ARG A 181 24.44 0.42 12.75
C ARG A 181 25.93 0.43 12.42
N HIS A 182 26.71 -0.42 13.09
CA HIS A 182 28.16 -0.49 12.95
C HIS A 182 28.61 -1.15 11.63
N TYR A 183 27.70 -1.85 10.94
CA TYR A 183 27.97 -2.50 9.66
C TYR A 183 27.75 -1.58 8.45
N PHE A 184 27.20 -0.38 8.63
CA PHE A 184 26.95 0.52 7.51
C PHE A 184 28.23 1.21 7.05
N PRO A 185 28.50 1.26 5.73
CA PRO A 185 29.69 1.89 5.19
C PRO A 185 29.66 3.43 5.31
N LYS A 186 28.47 4.03 5.50
CA LYS A 186 28.25 5.48 5.65
C LYS A 186 27.17 5.75 6.69
N ASN A 187 27.15 7.00 7.18
CA ASN A 187 26.31 7.45 8.29
C ASN A 187 24.80 7.11 8.06
N PRO A 188 24.20 6.16 8.80
CA PRO A 188 22.90 5.57 8.47
C PRO A 188 21.69 6.43 8.86
N TRP A 189 21.91 7.67 9.33
CA TRP A 189 20.86 8.54 9.86
C TRP A 189 19.71 8.79 8.89
N MET A 190 20.00 8.85 7.59
CA MET A 190 18.96 9.06 6.57
C MET A 190 17.92 7.93 6.58
N TYR A 191 18.36 6.69 6.80
CA TYR A 191 17.46 5.54 6.88
C TYR A 191 16.57 5.63 8.13
N TYR A 192 17.16 5.97 9.27
CA TYR A 192 16.41 6.14 10.53
C TYR A 192 15.38 7.26 10.44
N LEU A 193 15.77 8.40 9.85
CA LEU A 193 14.87 9.54 9.68
C LEU A 193 13.69 9.18 8.77
N GLY A 194 13.93 8.43 7.68
CA GLY A 194 12.85 7.96 6.80
C GLY A 194 11.85 7.04 7.52
N VAL A 195 12.35 6.06 8.27
CA VAL A 195 11.50 5.13 9.03
C VAL A 195 10.79 5.83 10.20
N LEU A 196 11.48 6.72 10.89
CA LEU A 196 10.90 7.52 11.98
C LEU A 196 9.81 8.44 11.46
N TYR A 197 10.04 9.13 10.34
CA TYR A 197 9.02 9.96 9.70
C TYR A 197 7.80 9.14 9.29
N TYR A 198 8.00 7.93 8.77
CA TYR A 198 6.92 6.98 8.50
C TYR A 198 6.11 6.62 9.76
N LEU A 199 6.79 6.27 10.86
CA LEU A 199 6.13 5.92 12.12
C LEU A 199 5.35 7.10 12.70
N LEU A 200 5.96 8.29 12.74
CA LEU A 200 5.32 9.51 13.25
C LEU A 200 4.12 9.92 12.39
N SER A 201 4.26 9.91 11.07
CA SER A 201 3.16 10.25 10.15
C SER A 201 2.03 9.22 10.21
N SER A 202 2.33 7.93 10.38
CA SER A 202 1.33 6.88 10.59
C SER A 202 0.58 7.06 11.91
N THR A 203 1.30 7.33 13.00
CA THR A 203 0.69 7.57 14.32
C THR A 203 -0.18 8.83 14.30
N ALA A 204 0.33 9.93 13.75
CA ALA A 204 -0.41 11.18 13.62
C ALA A 204 -1.67 10.98 12.76
N TYR A 205 -1.57 10.20 11.69
CA TYR A 205 -2.69 9.87 10.84
C TYR A 205 -3.75 9.02 11.56
N ILE A 206 -3.34 7.97 12.29
CA ILE A 206 -4.26 7.12 13.07
C ILE A 206 -4.98 7.94 14.15
N ILE A 207 -4.24 8.77 14.90
CA ILE A 207 -4.82 9.64 15.94
C ILE A 207 -5.82 10.61 15.30
N SER A 208 -5.43 11.26 14.21
CA SER A 208 -6.28 12.18 13.46
C SER A 208 -7.55 11.49 12.93
N TYR A 209 -7.43 10.24 12.49
CA TYR A 209 -8.54 9.41 12.04
C TYR A 209 -9.52 9.05 13.18
N ILE A 210 -9.00 8.64 14.34
CA ILE A 210 -9.81 8.34 15.54
C ILE A 210 -10.54 9.59 16.03
N LEU A 211 -9.82 10.71 16.13
CA LEU A 211 -10.36 11.98 16.62
C LEU A 211 -11.20 12.72 15.58
N GLN A 212 -11.23 12.26 14.32
CA GLN A 212 -11.96 12.88 13.20
C GLN A 212 -11.56 14.36 12.98
N LYS A 213 -10.31 14.74 13.31
CA LYS A 213 -9.78 16.12 13.20
C LYS A 213 -8.61 16.16 12.23
N ASN A 214 -8.67 17.01 11.20
CA ASN A 214 -7.58 17.27 10.24
C ASN A 214 -7.07 16.02 9.46
N ALA A 215 -7.93 15.01 9.26
CA ALA A 215 -7.57 13.73 8.64
C ALA A 215 -6.99 13.85 7.23
N SER A 216 -7.40 14.85 6.45
CA SER A 216 -6.88 15.09 5.09
C SER A 216 -5.41 15.53 5.10
N LEU A 217 -5.03 16.43 6.00
CA LEU A 217 -3.66 16.93 6.14
C LEU A 217 -2.71 15.81 6.56
N TYR A 218 -3.08 15.04 7.58
CA TYR A 218 -2.26 13.92 8.05
C TYR A 218 -2.24 12.74 7.08
N GLN A 219 -3.23 12.60 6.19
CA GLN A 219 -3.19 11.58 5.14
C GLN A 219 -2.05 11.84 4.16
N ASN A 220 -1.87 13.09 3.71
CA ASN A 220 -0.80 13.40 2.76
C ASN A 220 0.58 13.16 3.38
N PHE A 221 0.76 13.54 4.65
CA PHE A 221 1.97 13.23 5.40
C PHE A 221 2.18 11.72 5.56
N TRP A 222 1.13 10.97 5.84
CA TRP A 222 1.21 9.52 5.93
C TRP A 222 1.57 8.86 4.61
N VAL A 223 0.99 9.29 3.49
CA VAL A 223 1.32 8.72 2.16
C VAL A 223 2.79 8.97 1.82
N ILE A 224 3.27 10.21 2.01
CA ILE A 224 4.67 10.56 1.79
C ILE A 224 5.56 9.76 2.74
N GLY A 225 5.19 9.68 4.01
CA GLY A 225 5.89 8.91 5.02
C GLY A 225 5.97 7.43 4.66
N ASN A 226 4.90 6.83 4.14
CA ASN A 226 4.89 5.42 3.75
C ASN A 226 5.92 5.13 2.66
N PHE A 227 5.94 5.93 1.61
CA PHE A 227 6.88 5.77 0.51
C PHE A 227 8.33 6.03 0.95
N LEU A 228 8.57 7.11 1.69
CA LEU A 228 9.90 7.44 2.19
C LEU A 228 10.42 6.38 3.18
N GLY A 229 9.57 5.90 4.08
CA GLY A 229 9.93 4.87 5.06
C GLY A 229 10.24 3.53 4.41
N LEU A 230 9.41 3.07 3.46
CA LEU A 230 9.67 1.83 2.73
C LEU A 230 10.94 1.94 1.89
N TRP A 231 11.13 3.06 1.20
CA TRP A 231 12.37 3.30 0.45
C TRP A 231 13.60 3.33 1.35
N ALA A 232 13.51 3.98 2.52
CA ALA A 232 14.57 4.01 3.51
C ALA A 232 14.93 2.61 4.01
N LEU A 233 13.94 1.75 4.27
CA LEU A 233 14.18 0.35 4.63
C LEU A 233 14.86 -0.42 3.49
N ILE A 234 14.32 -0.31 2.27
CA ILE A 234 14.90 -0.95 1.08
C ILE A 234 16.37 -0.52 0.91
N ALA A 235 16.64 0.78 0.92
CA ALA A 235 17.98 1.31 0.76
C ALA A 235 18.92 0.89 1.90
N ALA A 236 18.43 0.82 3.14
CA ALA A 236 19.22 0.38 4.28
C ALA A 236 19.62 -1.09 4.16
N PHE A 237 18.67 -1.99 3.89
CA PHE A 237 18.98 -3.41 3.75
C PHE A 237 19.84 -3.71 2.52
N ILE A 238 19.66 -2.99 1.42
CA ILE A 238 20.54 -3.11 0.26
C ILE A 238 21.96 -2.65 0.58
N SER A 239 22.13 -1.60 1.40
CA SER A 239 23.47 -1.14 1.79
C SER A 239 24.20 -2.07 2.77
N LEU A 240 23.51 -3.07 3.32
CA LEU A 240 24.05 -4.10 4.21
C LEU A 240 24.41 -5.40 3.49
N ILE A 241 24.03 -5.54 2.21
CA ILE A 241 24.40 -6.66 1.33
C ILE A 241 25.74 -6.33 0.67
#